data_AF-A0A376FH17-F1
#
_entry.id   AF-A0A376FH17-F1
#
_cell.length_a   1.000
_cell.length_b   1.000
_cell.length_c   1.000
_cell.angle_alpha   90.00
_cell.angle_beta   90.00
_cell.angle_gamma   90.00
#
_symmetry.space_group_name_H-M   'P 1'
#
loop_
_entity.id
_entity.type
_entity.pdbx_description
1 polymer ?
#
loop_
_entity_poly.entity_id
_entity_poly.type
_entity_poly.pdbx_seq_one_letter_code
_entity_poly.pdbx_strand_id
1 'polypeptide(L)'
;MVHFDFRKLDVFSFGEQQNCLVGSVDLLYRNSWNEVRTLHFNGEQAMIEALKTILGKMHQDAAPPDSVEVFCYSQHLRGLIRTRVQQLVSECIELRLSSTRQETGRFKALRVSGQTWGLFFERLNVSVQKLENAIEFYGAISHNKLHGLSVQVETNHVKLPQVVDGFASEGIIQFFFEESGDDAGFNIYILDETNRAEVYHHCEGSKEELVRDVSRFYSSSHDRFTYGSSFINFNLPQFYQIVNVDGRTQVIPFRTQAVTPAAPANQDTAPLLQQYFS
;
A
#
# COMPACT_ATOMS: atom_id res chain seq x y z
N MET A 1 -32.52 9.37 16.28
CA MET A 1 -32.47 9.24 14.81
C MET A 1 -31.01 8.99 14.46
N VAL A 2 -30.65 7.75 14.10
CA VAL A 2 -29.24 7.41 13.79
C VAL A 2 -28.93 7.98 12.40
N HIS A 3 -28.04 8.97 12.33
CA HIS A 3 -27.61 9.55 11.06
C HIS A 3 -26.64 8.57 10.38
N PHE A 4 -27.14 7.77 9.44
CA PHE A 4 -26.29 6.90 8.62
C PHE A 4 -25.59 7.75 7.55
N ASP A 5 -24.26 7.88 7.64
CA ASP A 5 -23.48 8.49 6.56
C ASP A 5 -23.19 7.43 5.49
N PHE A 6 -24.03 7.41 4.46
CA PHE A 6 -23.90 6.49 3.32
C PHE A 6 -22.57 6.64 2.56
N ARG A 7 -21.82 7.73 2.75
CA ARG A 7 -20.51 7.93 2.11
C ARG A 7 -19.41 7.11 2.76
N LYS A 8 -19.58 6.65 4.00
CA LYS A 8 -18.62 5.79 4.72
C LYS A 8 -18.94 4.29 4.60
N LEU A 9 -19.96 3.93 3.83
CA LEU A 9 -20.31 2.52 3.62
C LEU A 9 -19.37 1.91 2.58
N ASP A 10 -18.55 0.97 3.03
CA ASP A 10 -17.79 0.08 2.17
C ASP A 10 -18.72 -1.01 1.61
N VAL A 11 -19.00 -0.95 0.31
CA VAL A 11 -19.88 -1.93 -0.36
C VAL A 11 -19.18 -3.27 -0.57
N PHE A 12 -17.85 -3.31 -0.49
CA PHE A 12 -17.06 -4.53 -0.66
C PHE A 12 -16.84 -5.24 0.67
N SER A 13 -16.96 -4.54 1.81
CA SER A 13 -16.92 -5.10 3.16
C SER A 13 -17.96 -4.44 4.09
N PHE A 14 -19.23 -4.78 3.89
CA PHE A 14 -20.37 -4.08 4.50
C PHE A 14 -20.77 -4.63 5.88
N GLY A 15 -20.98 -3.72 6.83
CA GLY A 15 -21.53 -4.01 8.16
C GLY A 15 -20.56 -4.78 9.08
N GLU A 16 -21.04 -5.19 10.26
CA GLU A 16 -20.22 -5.93 11.25
C GLU A 16 -19.74 -7.28 10.72
N GLN A 17 -20.55 -7.94 9.89
CA GLN A 17 -20.20 -9.19 9.22
C GLN A 17 -19.20 -9.01 8.07
N GLN A 18 -18.91 -7.76 7.68
CA GLN A 18 -17.97 -7.41 6.62
C GLN A 18 -18.29 -8.07 5.27
N ASN A 19 -19.55 -8.34 4.94
CA ASN A 19 -19.94 -9.04 3.71
C ASN A 19 -19.77 -8.17 2.46
N CYS A 20 -19.32 -8.73 1.35
CA CYS A 20 -19.38 -8.04 0.06
C CYS A 20 -20.83 -7.96 -0.44
N LEU A 21 -21.29 -6.75 -0.79
CA LEU A 21 -22.62 -6.54 -1.38
C LEU A 21 -22.69 -6.88 -2.88
N VAL A 22 -21.54 -7.16 -3.51
CA VAL A 22 -21.44 -7.59 -4.90
C VAL A 22 -21.31 -9.12 -4.93
N GLY A 23 -22.43 -9.81 -5.07
CA GLY A 23 -22.46 -11.28 -5.11
C GLY A 23 -22.07 -11.90 -6.45
N SER A 24 -22.23 -11.13 -7.55
CA SER A 24 -21.83 -11.57 -8.89
C SER A 24 -21.46 -10.37 -9.77
N VAL A 25 -20.68 -10.65 -10.82
CA VAL A 25 -20.28 -9.67 -11.83
C VAL A 25 -20.38 -10.32 -13.21
N ASP A 26 -21.13 -9.68 -14.10
CA ASP A 26 -21.12 -10.00 -15.53
C ASP A 26 -20.23 -8.99 -16.26
N LEU A 27 -19.25 -9.49 -16.99
CA LEU A 27 -18.31 -8.69 -17.77
C LEU A 27 -18.56 -8.90 -19.26
N LEU A 28 -18.92 -7.82 -19.95
CA LEU A 28 -19.03 -7.76 -21.40
C LEU A 28 -17.93 -6.85 -21.94
N TYR A 29 -17.10 -7.35 -22.84
CA TYR A 29 -16.08 -6.53 -23.49
C TYR A 29 -15.88 -6.91 -24.95
N ARG A 30 -15.33 -5.95 -25.71
CA ARG A 30 -14.92 -6.12 -27.10
C ARG A 30 -13.40 -5.97 -27.18
N ASN A 31 -12.72 -6.97 -27.75
CA ASN A 31 -11.26 -6.91 -27.91
C ASN A 31 -10.85 -6.20 -29.21
N SER A 32 -9.54 -6.03 -29.41
CA SER A 32 -8.94 -5.43 -30.61
C SER A 32 -9.19 -6.22 -31.90
N TRP A 33 -9.65 -7.48 -31.81
CA TRP A 33 -10.06 -8.29 -32.94
C TRP A 33 -11.57 -8.26 -33.19
N ASN A 34 -12.28 -7.33 -32.56
CA ASN A 34 -13.73 -7.19 -32.68
C ASN A 34 -14.53 -8.39 -32.13
N GLU A 35 -13.91 -9.27 -31.32
CA GLU A 35 -14.65 -10.32 -30.63
C GLU A 35 -15.35 -9.75 -29.41
N VAL A 36 -16.64 -10.08 -29.27
CA VAL A 36 -17.42 -9.79 -28.07
C VAL A 36 -17.35 -10.99 -27.14
N ARG A 37 -16.93 -10.77 -25.90
CA ARG A 37 -16.81 -11.80 -24.87
C ARG A 37 -17.71 -11.45 -23.69
N THR A 38 -18.40 -12.46 -23.20
CA THR A 38 -19.21 -12.38 -21.98
C THR A 38 -18.65 -13.36 -20.96
N LEU A 39 -18.43 -12.88 -19.75
CA LEU A 39 -17.93 -13.67 -18.63
C LEU A 39 -18.82 -13.43 -17.42
N HIS A 40 -19.03 -14.49 -16.62
CA HIS A 40 -19.81 -14.43 -15.39
C HIS A 40 -18.94 -14.87 -14.22
N PHE A 41 -18.92 -14.06 -13.18
CA PHE A 41 -18.22 -14.32 -11.92
C PHE A 41 -19.25 -14.33 -10.78
N ASN A 42 -19.10 -15.27 -9.84
CA ASN A 42 -20.04 -15.45 -8.73
C ASN A 42 -19.27 -15.81 -7.45
N GLY A 43 -19.79 -15.36 -6.31
CA GLY A 43 -19.24 -15.61 -4.98
C GLY A 43 -18.49 -14.41 -4.44
N GLU A 44 -17.91 -14.58 -3.25
CA GLU A 44 -17.26 -13.50 -2.49
C GLU A 44 -16.09 -12.85 -3.24
N GLN A 45 -15.43 -13.59 -4.13
CA GLN A 45 -14.29 -13.14 -4.92
C GLN A 45 -14.67 -12.62 -6.32
N ALA A 46 -15.97 -12.58 -6.66
CA ALA A 46 -16.43 -12.26 -8.02
C ALA A 46 -15.86 -10.94 -8.55
N MET A 47 -15.83 -9.89 -7.70
CA MET A 47 -15.28 -8.59 -8.06
C MET A 47 -13.77 -8.66 -8.35
N ILE A 48 -13.02 -9.42 -7.56
CA ILE A 48 -11.57 -9.56 -7.68
C ILE A 48 -11.21 -10.34 -8.94
N GLU A 49 -11.91 -11.45 -9.19
CA GLU A 49 -11.74 -12.28 -10.38
C GLU A 49 -12.08 -11.51 -11.66
N ALA A 50 -13.16 -10.72 -11.63
CA ALA A 50 -13.54 -9.86 -12.74
C ALA A 50 -12.46 -8.80 -13.04
N LEU A 51 -11.96 -8.10 -12.01
CA LEU A 51 -10.87 -7.14 -12.15
C LEU A 51 -9.61 -7.79 -12.71
N LYS A 52 -9.15 -8.88 -12.10
CA LYS A 52 -7.96 -9.62 -12.57
C LYS A 52 -8.10 -10.00 -14.05
N THR A 53 -9.29 -10.47 -14.42
CA THR A 53 -9.56 -10.90 -15.80
C THR A 53 -9.49 -9.73 -16.78
N ILE A 54 -10.20 -8.63 -16.54
CA ILE A 54 -10.23 -7.51 -17.50
C ILE A 54 -8.87 -6.78 -17.55
N LEU A 55 -8.23 -6.56 -16.41
CA LEU A 55 -6.95 -5.87 -16.33
C LEU A 55 -5.81 -6.69 -16.93
N GLY A 56 -5.88 -8.02 -16.83
CA GLY A 56 -4.95 -8.94 -17.49
C GLY A 56 -5.10 -9.01 -19.02
N LYS A 57 -6.21 -8.49 -19.58
CA LYS A 57 -6.37 -8.34 -21.04
C LYS A 57 -5.84 -7.01 -21.57
N MET A 58 -5.51 -6.07 -20.70
CA MET A 58 -4.90 -4.80 -21.05
C MET A 58 -3.39 -4.93 -20.95
N HIS A 59 -2.65 -4.51 -21.97
CA HIS A 59 -1.21 -4.33 -21.85
C HIS A 59 -0.90 -2.96 -21.25
N GLN A 60 0.27 -2.83 -20.61
CA GLN A 60 0.77 -1.51 -20.22
C GLN A 60 0.92 -0.65 -21.49
N ASP A 61 0.60 0.65 -21.40
CA ASP A 61 0.62 1.59 -22.53
C ASP A 61 -0.45 1.32 -23.61
N ALA A 62 -1.44 0.46 -23.34
CA ALA A 62 -2.60 0.34 -24.22
C ALA A 62 -3.41 1.64 -24.21
N ALA A 63 -4.07 1.92 -25.33
CA ALA A 63 -5.11 2.96 -25.34
C ALA A 63 -6.19 2.60 -24.29
N PRO A 64 -6.68 3.58 -23.52
CA PRO A 64 -7.79 3.34 -22.63
C PRO A 64 -9.02 2.86 -23.41
N PRO A 65 -9.91 2.05 -22.79
CA PRO A 65 -11.16 1.68 -23.43
C PRO A 65 -11.97 2.92 -23.82
N ASP A 66 -12.61 2.89 -24.98
CA ASP A 66 -13.47 3.98 -25.48
C ASP A 66 -14.55 4.37 -24.45
N SER A 67 -15.10 3.37 -23.75
CA SER A 67 -16.01 3.56 -22.63
C SER A 67 -15.93 2.40 -21.64
N VAL A 68 -16.25 2.71 -20.38
CA VAL A 68 -16.42 1.73 -19.29
C VAL A 68 -17.73 2.04 -18.59
N GLU A 69 -18.75 1.21 -18.83
CA GLU A 69 -20.08 1.38 -18.25
C GLU A 69 -20.35 0.33 -17.17
N VAL A 70 -20.67 0.79 -15.96
CA VAL A 70 -21.12 -0.09 -14.86
C VAL A 70 -22.63 0.02 -14.67
N PHE A 71 -23.29 -1.13 -14.71
CA PHE A 71 -24.69 -1.31 -14.36
C PHE A 71 -24.81 -2.11 -13.07
N CYS A 72 -25.76 -1.74 -12.21
CA CYS A 72 -26.08 -2.49 -11.00
C CYS A 72 -27.55 -2.91 -11.03
N TYR A 73 -27.82 -4.18 -10.74
CA TYR A 73 -29.16 -4.77 -10.72
C TYR A 73 -29.63 -5.13 -9.31
N SER A 74 -28.90 -4.72 -8.27
CA SER A 74 -29.32 -4.92 -6.89
C SER A 74 -30.63 -4.18 -6.60
N GLN A 75 -31.54 -4.83 -5.87
CA GLN A 75 -32.78 -4.24 -5.39
C GLN A 75 -32.53 -3.07 -4.41
N HIS A 76 -31.44 -3.15 -3.63
CA HIS A 76 -31.08 -2.18 -2.60
C HIS A 76 -29.70 -1.59 -2.86
N LEU A 77 -29.50 -0.33 -2.44
CA LEU A 77 -28.21 0.37 -2.55
C LEU A 77 -27.63 0.44 -3.98
N ARG A 78 -28.47 0.28 -5.01
CA ARG A 78 -28.09 0.25 -6.44
C ARG A 78 -27.16 1.40 -6.84
N GLY A 79 -27.52 2.63 -6.48
CA GLY A 79 -26.74 3.82 -6.83
C GLY A 79 -25.36 3.84 -6.16
N LEU A 80 -25.29 3.42 -4.90
CA LEU A 80 -24.04 3.35 -4.14
C LEU A 80 -23.13 2.26 -4.70
N ILE A 81 -23.63 1.04 -4.88
CA ILE A 81 -22.86 -0.09 -5.42
C ILE A 81 -22.33 0.27 -6.81
N ARG A 82 -23.18 0.77 -7.71
CA ARG A 82 -22.77 1.21 -9.06
C ARG A 82 -21.62 2.22 -9.00
N THR A 83 -21.76 3.25 -8.17
CA THR A 83 -20.76 4.33 -8.08
C THR A 83 -19.43 3.81 -7.55
N ARG A 84 -19.45 2.97 -6.52
CA ARG A 84 -18.23 2.39 -5.92
C ARG A 84 -17.53 1.41 -6.86
N VAL A 85 -18.29 0.57 -7.56
CA VAL A 85 -17.73 -0.35 -8.58
C VAL A 85 -17.14 0.44 -9.75
N GLN A 86 -17.83 1.48 -10.24
CA GLN A 86 -17.30 2.35 -11.30
C GLN A 86 -15.99 3.03 -10.89
N GLN A 87 -15.92 3.58 -9.67
CA GLN A 87 -14.71 4.19 -9.12
C GLN A 87 -13.57 3.17 -9.08
N LEU A 88 -13.81 2.00 -8.49
CA LEU A 88 -12.81 0.94 -8.38
C LEU A 88 -12.27 0.49 -9.75
N VAL A 89 -13.17 0.23 -10.71
CA VAL A 89 -12.77 -0.20 -12.06
C VAL A 89 -11.96 0.90 -12.75
N SER A 90 -12.38 2.17 -12.66
CA SER A 90 -11.70 3.29 -13.30
C SER A 90 -10.29 3.48 -12.72
N GLU A 91 -10.16 3.47 -11.39
CA GLU A 91 -8.87 3.54 -10.69
C GLU A 91 -7.95 2.39 -11.10
N CYS A 92 -8.46 1.15 -11.17
CA CYS A 92 -7.66 0.00 -11.57
C CYS A 92 -7.20 0.06 -13.03
N ILE A 93 -8.04 0.55 -13.95
CA ILE A 93 -7.67 0.74 -15.35
C ILE A 93 -6.58 1.81 -15.47
N GLU A 94 -6.73 2.95 -14.79
CA GLU A 94 -5.73 4.02 -14.75
C GLU A 94 -4.38 3.49 -14.25
N LEU A 95 -4.38 2.76 -13.13
CA LEU A 95 -3.18 2.10 -12.60
C LEU A 95 -2.57 1.11 -13.59
N ARG A 96 -3.40 0.32 -14.30
CA ARG A 96 -2.92 -0.69 -15.27
C ARG A 96 -2.26 -0.06 -16.49
N LEU A 97 -2.81 1.04 -16.98
CA LEU A 97 -2.38 1.69 -18.22
C LEU A 97 -1.26 2.70 -18.00
N SER A 98 -1.06 3.17 -16.76
CA SER A 98 -0.01 4.14 -16.41
C SER A 98 1.38 3.72 -16.93
N SER A 99 1.94 4.54 -17.84
CA SER A 99 3.22 4.33 -18.52
C SER A 99 4.41 4.85 -17.72
N THR A 100 4.16 5.83 -16.85
CA THR A 100 5.21 6.66 -16.29
C THR A 100 5.98 5.83 -15.27
N ARG A 101 7.23 5.48 -15.58
CA ARG A 101 8.18 4.86 -14.63
C ARG A 101 8.36 5.66 -13.32
N GLN A 102 7.90 6.91 -13.29
CA GLN A 102 7.95 7.81 -12.15
C GLN A 102 6.62 7.91 -11.37
N GLU A 103 5.51 7.36 -11.88
CA GLU A 103 4.26 7.30 -11.11
C GLU A 103 4.27 6.06 -10.21
N THR A 104 4.73 6.35 -9.00
CA THR A 104 4.81 5.48 -7.84
C THR A 104 3.43 4.94 -7.47
N GLY A 105 3.22 3.63 -7.61
CA GLY A 105 2.00 2.97 -7.13
C GLY A 105 1.37 1.92 -8.04
N ARG A 106 2.14 0.97 -8.59
CA ARG A 106 1.61 -0.24 -9.29
C ARG A 106 0.95 -1.26 -8.35
N PHE A 107 0.33 -0.78 -7.29
CA PHE A 107 -0.29 -1.57 -6.25
C PHE A 107 -1.62 -0.93 -5.83
N LYS A 108 -2.65 -1.76 -5.68
CA LYS A 108 -3.93 -1.36 -5.10
C LYS A 108 -4.33 -2.39 -4.04
N ALA A 109 -4.43 -1.94 -2.79
CA ALA A 109 -5.11 -2.69 -1.75
C ALA A 109 -6.63 -2.60 -1.98
N LEU A 110 -7.29 -3.73 -1.95
CA LEU A 110 -8.74 -3.86 -2.04
C LEU A 110 -9.23 -4.77 -0.93
N ARG A 111 -10.16 -4.28 -0.11
CA ARG A 111 -10.81 -5.09 0.93
C ARG A 111 -12.13 -5.64 0.41
N VAL A 112 -12.30 -6.96 0.44
CA VAL A 112 -13.52 -7.64 -0.01
C VAL A 112 -13.88 -8.73 0.99
N SER A 113 -15.13 -8.77 1.42
CA SER A 113 -15.63 -9.73 2.42
C SER A 113 -14.76 -9.77 3.69
N GLY A 114 -14.30 -8.59 4.14
CA GLY A 114 -13.42 -8.44 5.30
C GLY A 114 -11.95 -8.81 5.06
N GLN A 115 -11.63 -9.49 3.96
CA GLN A 115 -10.28 -9.90 3.59
C GLN A 115 -9.57 -8.80 2.78
N THR A 116 -8.27 -8.62 3.00
CA THR A 116 -7.48 -7.65 2.24
C THR A 116 -6.75 -8.36 1.09
N TRP A 117 -6.85 -7.79 -0.11
CA TRP A 117 -6.24 -8.30 -1.33
C TRP A 117 -5.35 -7.24 -1.96
N GLY A 118 -4.18 -7.66 -2.43
CA GLY A 118 -3.27 -6.84 -3.20
C GLY A 118 -3.42 -7.12 -4.69
N LEU A 119 -3.75 -6.08 -5.46
CA LEU A 119 -3.65 -6.10 -6.91
C LEU A 119 -2.31 -5.49 -7.31
N PHE A 120 -1.46 -6.28 -7.96
CA PHE A 120 -0.14 -5.87 -8.43
C PHE A 120 -0.18 -5.72 -9.95
N PHE A 121 0.13 -4.52 -10.42
CA PHE A 121 0.08 -4.14 -11.83
C PHE A 121 1.47 -4.31 -12.44
N GLU A 122 1.83 -5.54 -12.80
CA GLU A 122 3.12 -5.85 -13.40
C GLU A 122 3.15 -5.45 -14.89
N ARG A 123 4.34 -5.44 -15.50
CA ARG A 123 4.50 -5.09 -16.91
C ARG A 123 3.67 -6.00 -17.81
N LEU A 124 3.75 -7.32 -17.58
CA LEU A 124 3.16 -8.33 -18.44
C LEU A 124 1.83 -8.91 -17.93
N ASN A 125 1.47 -8.66 -16.66
CA ASN A 125 0.27 -9.25 -16.09
C ASN A 125 -0.29 -8.43 -14.91
N VAL A 126 -1.46 -8.84 -14.41
CA VAL A 126 -1.98 -8.41 -13.11
C VAL A 126 -2.05 -9.61 -12.19
N SER A 127 -1.27 -9.58 -11.10
CA SER A 127 -1.32 -10.60 -10.07
C SER A 127 -2.19 -10.14 -8.90
N VAL A 128 -2.82 -11.10 -8.25
CA VAL A 128 -3.72 -10.89 -7.12
C VAL A 128 -3.27 -11.82 -6.01
N GLN A 129 -3.02 -11.26 -4.83
CA GLN A 129 -2.62 -12.02 -3.65
C GLN A 129 -3.45 -11.60 -2.46
N LYS A 130 -3.85 -12.58 -1.64
CA LYS A 130 -4.46 -12.30 -0.34
C LYS A 130 -3.37 -11.84 0.61
N LEU A 131 -3.65 -10.82 1.40
CA LEU A 131 -2.72 -10.20 2.35
C LEU A 131 -3.24 -10.48 3.76
N GLU A 132 -2.75 -11.55 4.41
CA GLU A 132 -3.27 -11.95 5.73
C GLU A 132 -2.64 -11.15 6.87
N ASN A 133 -1.39 -10.70 6.70
CA ASN A 133 -0.65 -9.93 7.68
C ASN A 133 0.26 -8.89 6.99
N ALA A 134 0.81 -7.97 7.80
CA ALA A 134 1.68 -6.90 7.31
C ALA A 134 2.93 -7.47 6.62
N ILE A 135 3.48 -8.55 7.20
CA ILE A 135 4.64 -9.29 6.71
C ILE A 135 4.44 -9.81 5.28
N GLU A 136 3.36 -10.54 5.02
CA GLU A 136 3.01 -11.07 3.69
C GLU A 136 2.83 -9.95 2.67
N PHE A 137 2.26 -8.83 3.12
CA PHE A 137 2.17 -7.63 2.30
C PHE A 137 3.55 -7.06 1.93
N TYR A 138 4.47 -7.01 2.89
CA TYR A 138 5.84 -6.55 2.63
C TYR A 138 6.60 -7.50 1.71
N GLY A 139 6.49 -8.81 1.93
CA GLY A 139 7.03 -9.83 1.02
C GLY A 139 6.47 -9.73 -0.40
N ALA A 140 5.17 -9.45 -0.53
CA ALA A 140 4.51 -9.34 -1.84
C ALA A 140 4.88 -8.05 -2.60
N ILE A 141 5.06 -6.91 -1.91
CA ILE A 141 5.56 -5.68 -2.53
C ILE A 141 7.04 -5.81 -2.87
N SER A 142 7.86 -6.31 -1.94
CA SER A 142 9.30 -6.42 -2.12
C SER A 142 9.64 -7.35 -3.29
N HIS A 143 8.97 -8.50 -3.39
CA HIS A 143 9.20 -9.46 -4.49
C HIS A 143 8.75 -8.95 -5.87
N ASN A 144 7.71 -8.11 -5.94
CA ASN A 144 7.17 -7.63 -7.23
C ASN A 144 7.75 -6.28 -7.69
N LYS A 145 8.25 -5.44 -6.78
CA LYS A 145 8.78 -4.11 -7.09
C LYS A 145 10.30 -4.01 -7.04
N LEU A 146 10.97 -4.92 -6.33
CA LEU A 146 12.42 -5.07 -6.37
C LEU A 146 12.73 -6.17 -7.39
N HIS A 147 13.37 -5.83 -8.51
CA HIS A 147 13.63 -6.83 -9.56
C HIS A 147 14.58 -7.94 -9.07
N GLY A 148 14.19 -9.21 -9.25
CA GLY A 148 15.00 -10.15 -10.03
C GLY A 148 16.17 -10.92 -9.40
N LEU A 149 16.41 -10.90 -8.09
CA LEU A 149 17.33 -11.85 -7.45
C LEU A 149 16.74 -12.39 -6.15
N SER A 150 16.91 -13.69 -5.94
CA SER A 150 16.40 -14.49 -4.83
C SER A 150 16.47 -13.75 -3.49
N VAL A 151 15.32 -13.34 -2.96
CA VAL A 151 15.19 -13.03 -1.54
C VAL A 151 15.51 -14.33 -0.81
N GLN A 152 16.73 -14.47 -0.33
CA GLN A 152 17.06 -15.51 0.63
C GLN A 152 16.40 -15.12 1.93
N VAL A 153 15.16 -15.58 2.13
CA VAL A 153 14.53 -15.62 3.45
C VAL A 153 15.31 -16.66 4.25
N GLU A 154 16.44 -16.26 4.82
CA GLU A 154 17.18 -17.11 5.75
C GLU A 154 16.40 -17.13 7.07
N THR A 155 15.49 -18.10 7.19
CA THR A 155 14.75 -18.38 8.42
C THR A 155 15.64 -18.92 9.55
N ASN A 156 16.92 -19.20 9.27
CA ASN A 156 17.89 -19.68 10.25
C ASN A 156 19.00 -18.64 10.48
N HIS A 157 18.98 -18.06 11.68
CA HIS A 157 19.94 -17.08 12.21
C HIS A 157 20.00 -15.73 11.47
N VAL A 158 18.85 -15.07 11.40
CA VAL A 158 18.74 -13.64 11.12
C VAL A 158 19.62 -12.85 12.09
N LYS A 159 20.76 -12.32 11.61
CA LYS A 159 21.58 -11.38 12.39
C LYS A 159 21.06 -9.96 12.14
N LEU A 160 20.18 -9.50 13.03
CA LEU A 160 19.83 -8.09 13.11
C LEU A 160 21.07 -7.28 13.51
N PRO A 161 21.28 -6.09 12.92
CA PRO A 161 22.24 -5.14 13.43
C PRO A 161 21.90 -4.82 14.89
N GLN A 162 22.90 -4.86 15.79
CA GLN A 162 22.67 -4.63 17.24
C GLN A 162 21.99 -3.29 17.56
N VAL A 163 22.11 -2.32 16.65
CA VAL A 163 21.46 -1.02 16.80
C VAL A 163 19.93 -1.11 16.70
N VAL A 164 19.39 -2.13 16.03
CA VAL A 164 17.95 -2.37 15.87
C VAL A 164 17.35 -2.84 17.19
N ASP A 165 18.05 -3.69 17.96
CA ASP A 165 17.59 -4.19 19.26
C ASP A 165 17.30 -3.06 20.26
N GLY A 166 18.11 -1.99 20.23
CA GLY A 166 17.94 -0.82 21.09
C GLY A 166 16.80 0.12 20.68
N PHE A 167 16.25 -0.04 19.47
CA PHE A 167 15.15 0.76 18.93
C PHE A 167 13.83 -0.02 18.78
N ALA A 168 13.87 -1.33 18.96
CA ALA A 168 12.70 -2.20 18.91
C ALA A 168 11.66 -1.78 19.96
N SER A 169 10.41 -1.63 19.53
CA SER A 169 9.28 -1.16 20.32
C SER A 169 8.10 -2.08 20.06
N GLU A 170 7.70 -2.83 21.09
CA GLU A 170 6.54 -3.72 21.02
C GLU A 170 5.26 -2.92 20.74
N GLY A 171 4.35 -3.52 19.95
CA GLY A 171 3.04 -2.96 19.62
C GLY A 171 2.99 -2.10 18.36
N ILE A 172 4.14 -1.83 17.71
CA ILE A 172 4.21 -1.11 16.43
C ILE A 172 5.06 -1.88 15.43
N ILE A 173 4.76 -1.72 14.14
CA ILE A 173 5.62 -2.25 13.08
C ILE A 173 6.72 -1.24 12.77
N GLN A 174 7.96 -1.71 12.65
CA GLN A 174 9.12 -0.86 12.41
C GLN A 174 9.92 -1.34 11.21
N PHE A 175 10.27 -0.38 10.35
CA PHE A 175 11.12 -0.56 9.19
C PHE A 175 12.48 0.05 9.45
N PHE A 176 13.54 -0.70 9.20
CA PHE A 176 14.90 -0.19 9.22
C PHE A 176 15.55 -0.43 7.86
N PHE A 177 15.94 0.66 7.21
CA PHE A 177 16.63 0.63 5.93
C PHE A 177 18.14 0.78 6.15
N GLU A 178 18.93 -0.15 5.63
CA GLU A 178 20.40 -0.06 5.62
C GLU A 178 20.88 0.03 4.18
N GLU A 179 21.75 0.99 3.88
CA GLU A 179 22.38 1.05 2.56
C GLU A 179 23.51 0.03 2.47
N SER A 180 23.41 -0.87 1.49
CA SER A 180 24.55 -1.67 1.08
C SER A 180 25.40 -0.77 0.17
N GLY A 181 26.72 -0.72 0.38
CA GLY A 181 27.61 0.23 -0.30
C GLY A 181 27.54 0.23 -1.84
N ASP A 182 28.20 1.22 -2.46
CA ASP A 182 28.18 1.60 -3.88
C ASP A 182 27.62 0.53 -4.86
N ASP A 183 26.40 0.79 -5.33
CA ASP A 183 25.61 0.04 -6.35
C ASP A 183 24.97 -1.30 -5.94
N ALA A 184 25.03 -1.74 -4.67
CA ALA A 184 24.50 -3.03 -4.22
C ALA A 184 23.04 -3.03 -3.68
N GLY A 185 22.31 -1.92 -3.81
CA GLY A 185 20.93 -1.80 -3.30
C GLY A 185 20.87 -1.51 -1.79
N PHE A 186 19.79 -1.91 -1.11
CA PHE A 186 19.60 -1.69 0.32
C PHE A 186 19.08 -2.94 1.03
N ASN A 187 19.33 -3.05 2.33
CA ASN A 187 18.72 -4.07 3.18
C ASN A 187 17.52 -3.48 3.91
N ILE A 188 16.51 -4.30 4.16
CA ILE A 188 15.33 -3.96 4.94
C ILE A 188 15.23 -4.93 6.10
N TYR A 189 15.18 -4.39 7.32
CA TYR A 189 14.85 -5.13 8.53
C TYR A 189 13.45 -4.69 8.97
N ILE A 190 12.54 -5.65 9.12
CA ILE A 190 11.16 -5.40 9.52
C ILE A 190 10.94 -6.07 10.87
N LEU A 191 10.50 -5.30 11.85
CA LEU A 191 10.00 -5.82 13.12
C LEU A 191 8.47 -5.74 13.12
N ASP A 192 7.83 -6.87 13.42
CA ASP A 192 6.38 -6.91 13.64
C ASP A 192 5.99 -6.39 15.04
N GLU A 193 4.69 -6.37 15.35
CA GLU A 193 4.20 -5.87 16.64
C GLU A 193 4.70 -6.67 17.86
N THR A 194 5.23 -7.88 17.65
CA THR A 194 5.82 -8.74 18.68
C THR A 194 7.36 -8.71 18.66
N ASN A 195 7.96 -7.78 17.91
CA ASN A 195 9.39 -7.68 17.63
C ASN A 195 9.99 -8.91 16.93
N ARG A 196 9.18 -9.71 16.24
CA ARG A 196 9.70 -10.75 15.35
C ARG A 196 10.32 -10.08 14.13
N ALA A 197 11.56 -10.46 13.83
CA ALA A 197 12.32 -9.86 12.76
C ALA A 197 12.25 -10.65 11.46
N GLU A 198 12.11 -9.92 10.35
CA GLU A 198 12.32 -10.40 9.00
C GLU A 198 13.29 -9.51 8.24
N VAL A 199 14.11 -10.13 7.39
CA VAL A 199 15.23 -9.44 6.73
C VAL A 199 15.22 -9.72 5.24
N TYR A 200 15.35 -8.63 4.49
CA TYR A 200 15.45 -8.64 3.04
C TYR A 200 16.78 -7.99 2.67
N HIS A 201 17.65 -8.75 2.00
CA HIS A 201 18.95 -8.26 1.55
C HIS A 201 18.92 -7.88 0.07
N HIS A 202 19.81 -6.97 -0.34
CA HIS A 202 20.03 -6.59 -1.74
C HIS A 202 18.75 -6.13 -2.46
N CYS A 203 17.93 -5.33 -1.79
CA CYS A 203 16.72 -4.76 -2.35
C CYS A 203 17.09 -3.69 -3.40
N GLU A 204 16.55 -3.82 -4.61
CA GLU A 204 16.69 -2.81 -5.68
C GLU A 204 15.42 -1.98 -5.83
N GLY A 205 15.49 -0.65 -5.70
CA GLY A 205 14.32 0.22 -5.87
C GLY A 205 14.38 1.48 -5.02
N SER A 206 13.26 2.19 -4.90
CA SER A 206 13.16 3.39 -4.06
C SER A 206 12.57 3.06 -2.69
N LYS A 207 13.33 3.40 -1.63
CA LYS A 207 12.86 3.35 -0.23
C LYS A 207 11.61 4.21 -0.03
N GLU A 208 11.58 5.38 -0.67
CA GLU A 208 10.47 6.33 -0.63
C GLU A 208 9.20 5.78 -1.27
N GLU A 209 9.32 5.03 -2.37
CA GLU A 209 8.17 4.34 -2.97
C GLU A 209 7.59 3.30 -2.02
N LEU A 210 8.44 2.46 -1.43
CA LEU A 210 8.00 1.46 -0.45
C LEU A 210 7.28 2.13 0.73
N VAL A 211 7.88 3.17 1.33
CA VAL A 211 7.28 3.91 2.44
C VAL A 211 5.91 4.48 2.07
N ARG A 212 5.77 5.02 0.85
CA ARG A 212 4.50 5.54 0.33
C ARG A 212 3.45 4.44 0.19
N ASP A 213 3.81 3.29 -0.39
CA ASP A 213 2.89 2.18 -0.57
C ASP A 213 2.43 1.58 0.76
N VAL A 214 3.36 1.43 1.71
CA VAL A 214 3.05 0.97 3.06
C VAL A 214 2.11 1.96 3.76
N SER A 215 2.43 3.25 3.70
CA SER A 215 1.57 4.30 4.26
C SER A 215 0.18 4.30 3.63
N ARG A 216 0.10 4.10 2.31
CA ARG A 216 -1.18 4.00 1.57
C ARG A 216 -1.96 2.76 2.00
N PHE A 217 -1.31 1.61 2.18
CA PHE A 217 -1.93 0.39 2.66
C PHE A 217 -2.56 0.58 4.05
N TYR A 218 -1.81 1.13 5.02
CA TYR A 218 -2.32 1.38 6.37
C TYR A 218 -3.40 2.46 6.43
N SER A 219 -3.34 3.45 5.53
CA SER A 219 -4.38 4.48 5.42
C SER A 219 -5.66 3.93 4.75
N SER A 220 -5.52 3.10 3.72
CA SER A 220 -6.66 2.44 3.05
C SER A 220 -7.30 1.34 3.90
N SER A 221 -6.49 0.69 4.73
CA SER A 221 -6.94 -0.33 5.67
C SER A 221 -7.40 0.26 6.99
N HIS A 222 -7.30 1.58 7.23
CA HIS A 222 -7.71 2.19 8.50
C HIS A 222 -9.23 2.19 8.74
N ASP A 223 -10.03 1.92 7.70
CA ASP A 223 -11.44 1.52 7.87
C ASP A 223 -11.58 0.14 8.57
N ARG A 224 -10.47 -0.56 8.89
CA ARG A 224 -10.44 -1.74 9.78
C ARG A 224 -10.95 -1.46 11.19
N PHE A 225 -10.72 -0.26 11.73
CA PHE A 225 -10.86 -0.03 13.18
C PHE A 225 -12.18 0.59 13.61
N THR A 226 -13.10 0.88 12.69
CA THR A 226 -14.35 1.55 13.03
C THR A 226 -15.50 0.63 13.45
N TYR A 227 -15.44 -0.70 13.23
CA TYR A 227 -16.64 -1.54 13.38
C TYR A 227 -16.50 -2.92 14.04
N GLY A 228 -15.39 -3.28 14.71
CA GLY A 228 -15.30 -4.64 15.28
C GLY A 228 -14.44 -4.90 16.51
N SER A 229 -13.57 -3.99 16.94
CA SER A 229 -12.77 -4.17 18.15
C SER A 229 -12.73 -2.87 18.95
N SER A 230 -12.86 -2.99 20.27
CA SER A 230 -12.83 -1.88 21.24
C SER A 230 -11.45 -1.18 21.35
N PHE A 231 -10.55 -1.40 20.39
CA PHE A 231 -9.19 -0.88 20.40
C PHE A 231 -8.89 -0.27 19.03
N ILE A 232 -8.95 1.06 18.98
CA ILE A 232 -8.41 1.82 17.86
C ILE A 232 -6.88 1.85 18.06
N ASN A 233 -6.17 0.96 17.38
CA ASN A 233 -4.70 1.03 17.37
C ASN A 233 -4.27 1.98 16.24
N PHE A 234 -3.92 3.21 16.62
CA PHE A 234 -3.33 4.23 15.73
C PHE A 234 -1.85 3.95 15.41
N ASN A 235 -1.47 2.68 15.36
CA ASN A 235 -0.08 2.27 15.23
C ASN A 235 0.29 2.21 13.74
N LEU A 236 0.53 3.38 13.17
CA LEU A 236 1.13 3.50 11.85
C LEU A 236 2.57 2.95 11.89
N PRO A 237 3.01 2.22 10.85
CA PRO A 237 4.38 1.77 10.75
C PRO A 237 5.35 2.93 10.89
N GLN A 238 6.43 2.70 11.63
CA GLN A 238 7.51 3.66 11.80
C GLN A 238 8.67 3.29 10.88
N PHE A 239 9.28 4.30 10.25
CA PHE A 239 10.34 4.11 9.28
C PHE A 239 11.62 4.75 9.78
N TYR A 240 12.70 3.98 9.70
CA TYR A 240 14.02 4.36 10.18
C TYR A 240 15.09 4.02 9.14
N GLN A 241 16.20 4.74 9.20
CA GLN A 241 17.39 4.49 8.41
C GLN A 241 18.56 4.19 9.34
N ILE A 242 19.28 3.11 9.03
CA ILE A 242 20.54 2.74 9.64
C ILE A 242 21.63 3.48 8.86
N VAL A 243 22.36 4.35 9.54
CA VAL A 243 23.46 5.13 8.97
C VAL A 243 24.74 4.85 9.73
N ASN A 244 25.87 4.83 9.03
CA ASN A 244 27.19 4.75 9.65
C ASN A 244 27.80 6.15 9.69
N VAL A 245 27.97 6.71 10.90
CA VAL A 245 28.56 8.02 11.13
C VAL A 245 29.79 7.82 12.01
N ASP A 246 30.96 8.25 11.52
CA ASP A 246 32.24 8.16 12.23
C ASP A 246 32.59 6.75 12.74
N GLY A 247 32.25 5.71 11.95
CA GLY A 247 32.50 4.31 12.30
C GLY A 247 31.53 3.74 13.35
N ARG A 248 30.46 4.47 13.69
CA ARG A 248 29.39 4.01 14.58
C ARG A 248 28.07 3.93 13.82
N THR A 249 27.45 2.76 13.88
CA THR A 249 26.11 2.53 13.34
C THR A 249 25.07 3.19 14.25
N GLN A 250 24.19 4.00 13.66
CA GLN A 250 23.12 4.72 14.34
C GLN A 250 21.80 4.57 13.58
N VAL A 251 20.69 4.66 14.29
CA VAL A 251 19.34 4.65 13.71
C VAL A 251 18.77 6.07 13.76
N ILE A 252 18.31 6.56 12.61
CA ILE A 252 17.65 7.86 12.48
C ILE A 252 16.25 7.67 11.88
N PRO A 253 15.26 8.52 12.20
CA PRO A 253 13.96 8.49 11.53
C PRO A 253 14.11 8.69 10.02
N PHE A 254 13.46 7.87 9.22
CA PHE A 254 13.44 8.02 7.77
C PHE A 254 12.60 9.25 7.42
N ARG A 255 13.22 10.27 6.83
CA ARG A 255 12.56 11.50 6.40
C ARG A 255 12.59 11.59 4.89
N THR A 256 11.42 11.63 4.26
CA THR A 256 11.28 11.99 2.84
C THR A 256 11.55 13.50 2.71
N GLN A 257 12.81 13.92 2.64
CA GLN A 257 13.13 15.33 2.50
C GLN A 257 13.03 15.80 1.05
N ALA A 258 12.15 16.77 0.78
CA ALA A 258 12.53 17.91 -0.04
C ALA A 258 13.13 18.96 0.91
N VAL A 259 14.43 18.90 1.18
CA VAL A 259 15.12 19.98 1.90
C VAL A 259 15.63 20.98 0.89
N THR A 260 14.94 22.12 0.83
CA THR A 260 15.56 23.37 0.40
C THR A 260 16.53 23.77 1.51
N PRO A 261 17.84 23.97 1.22
CA PRO A 261 18.77 24.40 2.24
C PRO A 261 18.38 25.82 2.69
N ALA A 262 18.08 25.98 3.98
CA ALA A 262 17.86 27.28 4.58
C ALA A 262 19.16 28.10 4.44
N ALA A 263 19.03 29.31 3.89
CA ALA A 263 20.12 30.26 3.75
C ALA A 263 20.72 30.61 5.13
N PRO A 264 22.03 30.89 5.22
CA PRO A 264 22.68 31.18 6.48
C PRO A 264 22.17 32.51 7.04
N ALA A 265 21.65 32.46 8.27
CA ALA A 265 21.28 33.65 9.02
C ALA A 265 22.55 34.42 9.40
N ASN A 266 22.73 35.58 8.78
CA ASN A 266 23.71 36.57 9.19
C ASN A 266 22.99 37.71 9.94
N GLN A 267 23.69 38.21 10.96
CA GLN A 267 23.52 39.49 11.67
C GLN A 267 22.74 39.50 13.00
N ASP A 268 23.54 39.57 14.06
CA ASP A 268 23.51 40.61 15.10
C ASP A 268 22.15 41.04 15.65
N THR A 269 21.75 40.42 16.78
CA THR A 269 20.96 41.13 17.79
C THR A 269 21.40 40.70 19.20
N ALA A 270 22.04 41.63 19.91
CA ALA A 270 22.36 41.50 21.33
C ALA A 270 21.07 41.49 22.20
N PRO A 271 21.07 40.86 23.39
CA PRO A 271 19.88 40.78 24.22
C PRO A 271 19.74 42.04 25.09
N LEU A 272 18.57 42.69 25.05
CA LEU A 272 18.18 43.69 26.06
C LEU A 272 17.26 43.03 27.08
N LEU A 273 17.76 42.97 28.31
CA LEU A 273 17.10 42.52 29.51
C LEU A 273 15.90 43.42 29.87
N GLN A 274 14.83 42.75 30.31
CA GLN A 274 13.65 43.32 30.95
C GLN A 274 13.96 44.28 32.09
N GLN A 275 13.22 45.39 32.16
CA GLN A 275 12.86 46.01 33.44
C GLN A 275 11.36 46.38 33.45
N TYR A 276 10.68 45.78 34.41
CA TYR A 276 9.34 46.13 34.92
C TYR A 276 9.33 47.55 35.49
N PHE A 277 8.23 48.30 35.31
CA PHE A 277 7.23 48.59 36.34
C PHE A 277 6.30 49.76 35.96
N SER A 278 5.04 49.60 36.38
CA SER A 278 3.95 50.58 36.58
C SER A 278 3.15 51.05 35.37
#